data_AF-A0A0B8WVU8-F1
#
_entry.id   AF-A0A0B8WVU8-F1
#
_cell.length_a   1.000
_cell.length_b   1.000
_cell.length_c   1.000
_cell.angle_alpha   90.00
_cell.angle_beta   90.00
_cell.angle_gamma   90.00
#
_symmetry.space_group_name_H-M   'P 1'
#
loop_
_entity.id
_entity.type
_entity.pdbx_description
1 polymer ?
#
loop_
_entity_poly.entity_id
_entity_poly.type
_entity_poly.pdbx_seq_one_letter_code
_entity_poly.pdbx_strand_id
1 'polypeptide(L)'
;MQKPDATSFIEESIIYVSRIRQFDMKDWLVYFVWVGMMLGLLAVIAAFFSIGYVHGVEYPAYAWNIPLGTFIFTSAIAFDTIGHRTIYKEALQKGEALVHHITIAAGISSVMALCLAYENPSFMKIPALVLIFLSIVYSLVDEGMHWHRYFTQKSDRVEMWSHFFILVGHLIMITAWWTWFVDGYPGVKETLAVLP
;
A
#
# COMPACT_ATOMS: atom_id res chain seq x y z
N MET A 1 -11.30 -19.41 -37.18
CA MET A 1 -10.29 -18.81 -36.27
C MET A 1 -10.54 -19.36 -34.88
N GLN A 2 -9.68 -20.26 -34.41
CA GLN A 2 -9.68 -20.68 -33.01
C GLN A 2 -9.39 -19.44 -32.16
N LYS A 3 -10.26 -19.15 -31.18
CA LYS A 3 -9.87 -18.28 -30.06
C LYS A 3 -8.59 -18.87 -29.48
N PRO A 4 -7.51 -18.08 -29.26
CA PRO A 4 -6.39 -18.60 -28.50
C PRO A 4 -6.95 -19.08 -27.17
N ASP A 5 -6.56 -20.29 -26.74
CA ASP A 5 -6.93 -20.82 -25.44
C ASP A 5 -6.65 -19.73 -24.40
N ALA A 6 -7.71 -19.25 -23.75
CA ALA A 6 -7.60 -18.15 -22.82
C ALA A 6 -6.72 -18.63 -21.67
N THR A 7 -5.48 -18.14 -21.62
CA THR A 7 -4.56 -18.40 -20.51
C THR A 7 -5.29 -18.16 -19.21
N SER A 8 -5.16 -19.11 -18.28
CA SER A 8 -5.77 -18.97 -16.96
C SER A 8 -5.17 -17.77 -16.23
N PHE A 9 -5.92 -17.18 -15.29
CA PHE A 9 -5.42 -16.07 -14.49
C PHE A 9 -4.14 -16.44 -13.71
N ILE A 10 -4.03 -17.71 -13.29
CA ILE A 10 -2.84 -18.25 -12.62
C ILE A 10 -1.64 -18.24 -13.58
N GLU A 11 -1.81 -18.73 -14.80
CA GLU A 11 -0.73 -18.71 -15.81
C GLU A 11 -0.31 -17.28 -16.14
N GLU A 12 -1.27 -16.36 -16.29
CA GLU A 12 -0.97 -14.94 -16.51
C GLU A 12 -0.19 -14.34 -15.34
N SER A 13 -0.56 -14.66 -14.10
CA SER A 13 0.14 -14.19 -12.91
C SER A 13 1.57 -14.74 -12.84
N ILE A 14 1.77 -16.02 -13.17
CA ILE A 14 3.10 -16.64 -13.24
C ILE A 14 3.95 -15.96 -14.31
N ILE A 15 3.39 -15.76 -15.51
CA ILE A 15 4.07 -15.06 -16.61
C ILE A 15 4.43 -13.64 -16.17
N TYR A 16 3.49 -12.91 -15.58
CA TYR A 16 3.68 -11.54 -15.11
C TYR A 16 4.83 -11.44 -14.10
N VAL A 17 4.82 -12.25 -13.03
CA VAL A 17 5.89 -12.26 -12.02
C VAL A 17 7.22 -12.70 -12.62
N SER A 18 7.23 -13.64 -13.56
CA SER A 18 8.47 -14.11 -14.20
C SER A 18 9.23 -13.01 -14.94
N ARG A 19 8.54 -11.92 -15.33
CA ARG A 19 9.15 -10.75 -15.97
C ARG A 19 10.12 -10.01 -15.06
N ILE A 20 10.12 -10.27 -13.75
CA ILE A 20 11.17 -9.75 -12.84
C ILE A 20 12.59 -10.10 -13.32
N ARG A 21 12.75 -11.19 -14.08
CA ARG A 21 14.02 -11.58 -14.72
C ARG A 21 14.50 -10.60 -15.80
N GLN A 22 13.63 -9.70 -16.26
CA GLN A 22 13.93 -8.66 -17.25
C GLN A 22 14.45 -7.37 -16.62
N PHE A 23 14.49 -7.29 -15.28
CA PHE A 23 14.97 -6.10 -14.58
C PHE A 23 16.44 -5.81 -14.89
N ASP A 24 16.72 -4.55 -15.22
CA ASP A 24 18.07 -4.02 -15.17
C ASP A 24 18.44 -3.55 -13.75
N MET A 25 19.67 -3.05 -13.57
CA MET A 25 20.12 -2.56 -12.26
C MET A 25 19.30 -1.38 -11.72
N LYS A 26 18.74 -0.52 -12.60
CA LYS A 26 17.88 0.59 -12.18
C LYS A 26 16.53 0.07 -11.73
N ASP A 27 15.97 -0.91 -12.44
CA ASP A 27 14.74 -1.58 -12.08
C ASP A 27 14.87 -2.25 -10.70
N TRP A 28 15.97 -2.98 -10.47
CA TRP A 28 16.27 -3.57 -9.16
C TRP A 28 16.42 -2.53 -8.06
N LEU A 29 17.15 -1.44 -8.32
CA LEU A 29 17.32 -0.37 -7.35
C LEU A 29 15.97 0.23 -6.94
N VAL A 30 15.11 0.56 -7.92
CA VAL A 30 13.76 1.07 -7.65
C VAL A 30 12.94 0.05 -6.89
N TYR A 31 12.97 -1.23 -7.29
CA TYR A 31 12.23 -2.29 -6.62
C TYR A 31 12.66 -2.47 -5.17
N PHE A 32 13.96 -2.55 -4.89
CA PHE A 32 14.46 -2.71 -3.53
C PHE A 32 14.18 -1.49 -2.65
N VAL A 33 14.41 -0.28 -3.16
CA VAL A 33 14.11 0.93 -2.38
C VAL A 33 12.61 1.03 -2.12
N TRP A 34 11.79 0.78 -3.14
CA TRP A 34 10.35 0.97 -3.06
C TRP A 34 9.62 -0.13 -2.29
N VAL A 35 9.71 -1.35 -2.80
CA VAL A 35 9.06 -2.52 -2.20
C VAL A 35 9.71 -2.82 -0.86
N GLY A 36 11.03 -2.65 -0.73
CA GLY A 36 11.72 -2.80 0.55
C GLY A 36 11.27 -1.78 1.60
N MET A 37 11.01 -0.52 1.22
CA MET A 37 10.43 0.46 2.15
C MET A 37 9.05 0.04 2.63
N MET A 38 8.17 -0.43 1.74
CA MET A 38 6.83 -0.89 2.11
C MET A 38 6.86 -2.16 2.96
N LEU A 39 7.74 -3.11 2.65
CA LEU A 39 7.97 -4.29 3.48
C LEU A 39 8.57 -3.93 4.85
N GLY A 40 9.44 -2.91 4.91
CA GLY A 40 9.95 -2.36 6.15
C GLY A 40 8.85 -1.75 7.01
N LEU A 41 7.93 -0.98 6.41
CA LEU A 41 6.74 -0.47 7.08
C LEU A 41 5.90 -1.60 7.67
N LEU A 42 5.59 -2.63 6.86
CA LEU A 42 4.87 -3.81 7.33
C LEU A 42 5.60 -4.49 8.50
N ALA A 43 6.91 -4.68 8.39
CA ALA A 43 7.70 -5.32 9.43
C ALA A 43 7.67 -4.52 10.75
N VAL A 44 7.81 -3.20 10.68
CA VAL A 44 7.76 -2.33 11.88
C VAL A 44 6.37 -2.34 12.51
N ILE A 45 5.30 -2.23 11.72
CA ILE A 45 3.92 -2.32 12.22
C ILE A 45 3.68 -3.68 12.87
N ALA A 46 3.99 -4.76 12.16
CA ALA A 46 3.81 -6.12 12.67
C ALA A 46 4.64 -6.35 13.94
N ALA A 47 5.87 -5.86 14.01
CA ALA A 47 6.71 -5.94 15.19
C ALA A 47 6.11 -5.18 16.37
N PHE A 48 5.63 -3.94 16.18
CA PHE A 48 5.00 -3.16 17.24
C PHE A 48 3.82 -3.91 17.88
N PHE A 49 2.88 -4.37 17.06
CA PHE A 49 1.72 -5.13 17.53
C PHE A 49 2.11 -6.48 18.13
N SER A 50 3.05 -7.20 17.51
CA SER A 50 3.47 -8.52 18.01
C SER A 50 4.17 -8.40 19.36
N ILE A 51 5.07 -7.42 19.52
CA ILE A 51 5.80 -7.19 20.77
C ILE A 51 4.84 -6.82 21.89
N GLY A 52 3.90 -5.89 21.68
CA GLY A 52 2.92 -5.58 22.71
C GLY A 52 2.04 -6.80 23.04
N TYR A 53 1.56 -7.52 22.03
CA TYR A 53 0.72 -8.69 22.23
C TYR A 53 1.40 -9.78 23.07
N VAL A 54 2.67 -10.13 22.77
CA VAL A 54 3.40 -11.15 23.54
C VAL A 54 3.71 -10.72 24.98
N HIS A 55 3.69 -9.42 25.28
CA HIS A 55 3.82 -8.87 26.63
C HIS A 55 2.46 -8.60 27.32
N GLY A 56 1.35 -9.07 26.73
CA GLY A 56 0.02 -8.99 27.33
C GLY A 56 -0.73 -7.68 27.07
N VAL A 57 -0.28 -6.85 26.12
CA VAL A 57 -1.05 -5.68 25.68
C VAL A 57 -2.28 -6.16 24.91
N GLU A 58 -3.46 -5.75 25.38
CA GLU A 58 -4.73 -6.03 24.70
C GLU A 58 -5.06 -4.90 23.71
N TYR A 59 -4.92 -5.19 22.42
CA TYR A 59 -5.40 -4.30 21.37
C TYR A 59 -6.87 -4.61 21.04
N PRO A 60 -7.69 -3.59 20.73
CA PRO A 60 -8.98 -3.82 20.11
C PRO A 60 -8.84 -4.65 18.84
N ALA A 61 -9.78 -5.59 18.62
CA ALA A 61 -9.72 -6.50 17.47
C ALA A 61 -9.59 -5.79 16.11
N TYR A 62 -10.22 -4.62 15.95
CA TYR A 62 -10.13 -3.84 14.71
C TYR A 62 -8.72 -3.29 14.44
N ALA A 63 -7.87 -3.11 15.46
CA ALA A 63 -6.54 -2.52 15.28
C ALA A 63 -5.61 -3.45 14.48
N TRP A 64 -5.87 -4.77 14.51
CA TRP A 64 -5.19 -5.76 13.68
C TRP A 64 -5.47 -5.61 12.18
N ASN A 65 -6.49 -4.83 11.79
CA ASN A 65 -6.68 -4.44 10.40
C ASN A 65 -5.55 -3.54 9.89
N ILE A 66 -4.78 -2.88 10.77
CA ILE A 66 -3.60 -2.10 10.37
C ILE A 66 -2.55 -3.01 9.73
N PRO A 67 -1.94 -4.00 10.42
CA PRO A 67 -0.97 -4.89 9.80
C PRO A 67 -1.58 -5.71 8.65
N LEU A 68 -2.84 -6.13 8.73
CA LEU A 68 -3.51 -6.85 7.64
C LEU A 68 -3.64 -6.01 6.37
N GLY A 69 -4.15 -4.77 6.49
CA GLY A 69 -4.29 -3.84 5.38
C GLY A 69 -2.92 -3.50 4.78
N THR A 70 -1.92 -3.24 5.62
CA THR A 70 -0.53 -3.01 5.17
C THR A 70 0.04 -4.22 4.43
N PHE A 71 -0.25 -5.45 4.86
CA PHE A 71 0.19 -6.67 4.19
C PHE A 71 -0.43 -6.82 2.80
N ILE A 72 -1.75 -6.64 2.70
CA ILE A 72 -2.47 -6.68 1.42
C ILE A 72 -1.91 -5.62 0.47
N PHE A 73 -1.81 -4.37 0.94
CA PHE A 73 -1.30 -3.23 0.19
C PHE A 73 0.13 -3.46 -0.32
N THR A 74 1.04 -3.84 0.57
CA THR A 74 2.47 -4.03 0.24
C THR A 74 2.68 -5.18 -0.72
N SER A 75 1.95 -6.28 -0.53
CA SER A 75 2.02 -7.43 -1.43
C SER A 75 1.54 -7.05 -2.84
N ALA A 76 0.44 -6.30 -2.93
CA ALA A 76 -0.10 -5.86 -4.21
C ALA A 76 0.84 -4.87 -4.93
N ILE A 77 1.45 -3.91 -4.20
CA ILE A 77 2.50 -3.03 -4.75
C ILE A 77 3.69 -3.83 -5.25
N ALA A 78 4.11 -4.87 -4.54
CA ALA A 78 5.25 -5.69 -4.94
C ALA A 78 5.01 -6.38 -6.29
N PHE A 79 3.77 -6.80 -6.57
CA PHE A 79 3.36 -7.33 -7.86
C PHE A 79 3.29 -6.23 -8.90
N ASP A 80 2.51 -5.18 -8.67
CA ASP A 80 2.33 -4.05 -9.58
C ASP A 80 3.65 -3.43 -10.06
N THR A 81 4.60 -3.26 -9.14
CA THR A 81 5.93 -2.72 -9.46
C THR A 81 6.65 -3.56 -10.53
N ILE A 82 6.42 -4.88 -10.62
CA ILE A 82 6.98 -5.71 -11.69
C ILE A 82 6.47 -5.27 -13.06
N GLY A 83 5.17 -5.02 -13.22
CA GLY A 83 4.61 -4.53 -14.48
C GLY A 83 5.09 -3.13 -14.82
N HIS A 84 5.12 -2.23 -13.82
CA HIS A 84 5.65 -0.88 -13.96
C HIS A 84 7.12 -0.84 -14.42
N ARG A 85 7.92 -1.81 -13.99
CA ARG A 85 9.33 -1.95 -14.40
C ARG A 85 9.53 -2.86 -15.61
N THR A 86 8.47 -3.31 -16.29
CA THR A 86 8.61 -4.17 -17.48
C THR A 86 7.65 -3.78 -18.60
N ILE A 87 6.35 -4.00 -18.43
CA ILE A 87 5.33 -3.86 -19.46
C ILE A 87 4.93 -2.39 -19.65
N TYR A 88 4.83 -1.61 -18.57
CA TYR A 88 4.16 -0.32 -18.57
C TYR A 88 5.11 0.89 -18.52
N LYS A 89 6.41 0.69 -18.74
CA LYS A 89 7.45 1.75 -18.64
C LYS A 89 7.09 3.01 -19.42
N GLU A 90 6.56 2.85 -20.65
CA GLU A 90 6.20 3.98 -21.52
C GLU A 90 4.88 4.67 -21.11
N ALA A 91 3.94 3.92 -20.53
CA ALA A 91 2.68 4.47 -20.05
C ALA A 91 2.92 5.36 -18.81
N LEU A 92 3.79 4.92 -17.90
CA LEU A 92 4.15 5.65 -16.68
C LEU A 92 4.83 7.00 -16.92
N GLN A 93 5.49 7.18 -18.07
CA GLN A 93 6.10 8.46 -18.45
C GLN A 93 5.04 9.56 -18.68
N LYS A 94 3.75 9.20 -18.76
CA LYS A 94 2.63 10.11 -19.01
C LYS A 94 1.85 10.41 -17.72
N GLY A 95 2.40 11.29 -16.87
CA GLY A 95 1.70 11.88 -15.71
C GLY A 95 1.38 10.95 -14.54
N GLU A 96 1.16 9.65 -14.79
CA GLU A 96 0.83 8.62 -13.80
C GLU A 96 1.88 8.52 -12.70
N ALA A 97 3.16 8.60 -13.07
CA ALA A 97 4.24 8.64 -12.09
C ALA A 97 4.08 9.79 -11.08
N LEU A 98 3.59 10.97 -11.49
CA LEU A 98 3.35 12.08 -10.57
C LEU A 98 2.19 11.78 -9.62
N VAL A 99 1.10 11.21 -10.14
CA VAL A 99 -0.06 10.80 -9.34
C VAL A 99 0.36 9.80 -8.28
N HIS A 100 1.12 8.76 -8.66
CA HIS A 100 1.69 7.79 -7.72
C HIS A 100 2.45 8.50 -6.60
N HIS A 101 3.47 9.32 -6.93
CA HIS A 101 4.29 10.00 -5.92
C HIS A 101 3.46 10.85 -4.96
N ILE A 102 2.43 11.55 -5.45
CA ILE A 102 1.53 12.35 -4.61
C ILE A 102 0.69 11.45 -3.70
N THR A 103 0.09 10.39 -4.23
CA THR A 103 -0.68 9.41 -3.43
C THR A 103 0.16 8.86 -2.29
N ILE A 104 1.41 8.51 -2.57
CA ILE A 104 2.28 7.93 -1.57
C ILE A 104 2.74 8.97 -0.55
N ALA A 105 3.14 10.16 -1.02
CA ALA A 105 3.51 11.25 -0.12
C ALA A 105 2.36 11.57 0.86
N ALA A 106 1.13 11.66 0.35
CA ALA A 106 -0.06 11.85 1.18
C ALA A 106 -0.29 10.68 2.14
N GLY A 107 -0.20 9.43 1.65
CA GLY A 107 -0.39 8.23 2.46
C GLY A 107 0.63 8.11 3.61
N ILE A 108 1.92 8.18 3.31
CA ILE A 108 2.98 8.11 4.33
C ILE A 108 2.86 9.27 5.33
N SER A 109 2.69 10.50 4.83
CA SER A 109 2.58 11.67 5.69
C SER A 109 1.35 11.60 6.58
N SER A 110 0.26 10.98 6.12
CA SER A 110 -0.95 10.80 6.92
C SER A 110 -0.72 9.88 8.12
N VAL A 111 0.00 8.76 7.93
CA VAL A 111 0.35 7.84 9.01
C VAL A 111 1.36 8.51 9.97
N MET A 112 2.36 9.21 9.45
CA MET A 112 3.28 9.99 10.30
C MET A 112 2.54 11.05 11.12
N ALA A 113 1.57 11.74 10.51
CA ALA A 113 0.76 12.73 11.20
C ALA A 113 -0.10 12.09 12.29
N LEU A 114 -0.65 10.90 12.04
CA LEU A 114 -1.37 10.10 13.04
C LEU A 114 -0.45 9.68 14.20
N CYS A 115 0.77 9.21 13.92
CA CYS A 115 1.75 8.92 14.98
C CYS A 115 2.06 10.17 15.82
N LEU A 116 2.27 11.32 15.20
CA LEU A 116 2.49 12.60 15.90
C LEU A 116 1.25 13.06 16.68
N ALA A 117 0.06 12.64 16.26
CA ALA A 117 -1.20 12.92 16.96
C ALA A 117 -1.33 12.16 18.29
N TYR A 118 -0.48 11.17 18.56
CA TYR A 118 -0.43 10.53 19.88
C TYR A 118 -0.08 11.55 20.98
N GLU A 119 0.95 12.38 20.76
CA GLU A 119 1.36 13.44 21.69
C GLU A 119 0.61 14.76 21.47
N ASN A 120 0.27 15.08 20.21
CA ASN A 120 -0.31 16.38 19.83
C ASN A 120 -1.67 16.23 19.11
N PRO A 121 -2.69 15.60 19.72
CA PRO A 121 -3.91 15.19 19.03
C PRO A 121 -4.71 16.38 18.50
N SER A 122 -4.79 17.48 19.25
CA SER A 122 -5.58 18.67 18.85
C SER A 122 -5.05 19.33 17.58
N PHE A 123 -3.74 19.43 17.44
CA PHE A 123 -3.09 20.04 16.28
C PHE A 123 -3.03 19.07 15.10
N MET A 124 -2.57 17.83 15.33
CA MET A 124 -2.27 16.88 14.25
C MET A 124 -3.50 16.24 13.62
N LYS A 125 -4.66 16.26 14.30
CA LYS A 125 -5.91 15.71 13.76
C LYS A 125 -6.28 16.27 12.38
N ILE A 126 -6.19 17.60 12.22
CA ILE A 126 -6.61 18.26 10.97
C ILE A 126 -5.63 17.94 9.82
N PRO A 127 -4.30 18.12 9.97
CA PRO A 127 -3.34 17.69 8.96
C PRO A 127 -3.47 16.21 8.59
N ALA A 128 -3.62 15.32 9.58
CA ALA A 128 -3.81 13.89 9.33
C ALA A 128 -5.06 13.63 8.46
N LEU A 129 -6.21 14.20 8.83
CA LEU A 129 -7.45 14.06 8.05
C LEU A 129 -7.32 14.54 6.60
N VAL A 130 -6.69 15.69 6.39
CA VAL A 130 -6.49 16.24 5.05
C VAL A 130 -5.61 15.30 4.22
N LEU A 131 -4.52 14.78 4.80
CA LEU A 131 -3.62 13.86 4.11
C LEU A 131 -4.28 12.51 3.82
N ILE A 132 -5.09 11.97 4.74
CA ILE A 132 -5.92 10.77 4.52
C ILE A 132 -6.88 11.00 3.35
N PHE A 133 -7.58 12.13 3.37
CA PHE A 133 -8.54 12.46 2.32
C PHE A 133 -7.84 12.57 0.95
N LEU A 134 -6.72 13.28 0.89
CA LEU A 134 -5.93 13.40 -0.33
C LEU A 134 -5.39 12.04 -0.79
N SER A 135 -4.90 11.18 0.11
CA SER A 135 -4.40 9.86 -0.29
C SER A 135 -5.50 9.02 -0.93
N ILE A 136 -6.73 9.08 -0.39
CA ILE A 136 -7.89 8.38 -0.97
C ILE A 136 -8.26 8.99 -2.33
N VAL A 137 -8.38 10.31 -2.44
CA VAL A 137 -8.72 10.98 -3.71
C VAL A 137 -7.71 10.64 -4.79
N TYR A 138 -6.41 10.76 -4.51
CA TYR A 138 -5.39 10.44 -5.50
C TYR A 138 -5.32 8.94 -5.81
N SER A 139 -5.64 8.04 -4.85
CA SER A 139 -5.80 6.61 -5.14
C SER A 139 -6.95 6.33 -6.11
N LEU A 140 -8.06 7.08 -6.04
CA LEU A 140 -9.17 6.93 -6.98
C LEU A 140 -8.86 7.50 -8.36
N VAL A 141 -8.12 8.63 -8.42
CA VAL A 141 -7.62 9.17 -9.68
C VAL A 141 -6.71 8.16 -10.36
N ASP A 142 -5.79 7.58 -9.58
CA ASP A 142 -4.89 6.53 -10.02
C ASP A 142 -5.66 5.33 -10.58
N GLU A 143 -6.56 4.75 -9.79
CA GLU A 143 -7.45 3.67 -10.20
C GLU A 143 -8.15 3.96 -11.54
N GLY A 144 -8.66 5.20 -11.72
CA GLY A 144 -9.27 5.65 -12.97
C GLY A 144 -8.31 5.61 -14.17
N MET A 145 -7.04 5.95 -13.98
CA MET A 145 -6.00 5.85 -15.01
C MET A 145 -5.72 4.40 -15.40
N HIS A 146 -5.65 3.49 -14.41
CA HIS A 146 -5.46 2.05 -14.65
C HIS A 146 -6.66 1.44 -15.39
N TRP A 147 -7.90 1.75 -14.99
CA TRP A 147 -9.08 1.32 -15.72
C TRP A 147 -9.11 1.86 -17.15
N HIS A 148 -8.75 3.14 -17.35
CA HIS A 148 -8.66 3.70 -18.69
C HIS A 148 -7.62 2.95 -19.56
N ARG A 149 -6.46 2.61 -18.98
CA ARG A 149 -5.43 1.81 -19.66
C ARG A 149 -5.94 0.40 -20.00
N TYR A 150 -6.68 -0.22 -19.10
CA TYR A 150 -7.28 -1.55 -19.31
C TYR A 150 -8.31 -1.54 -20.43
N PHE A 151 -9.25 -0.59 -20.43
CA PHE A 151 -10.25 -0.47 -21.49
C PHE A 151 -9.66 -0.09 -22.85
N THR A 152 -8.47 0.51 -22.88
CA THR A 152 -7.73 0.82 -24.12
C THR A 152 -6.73 -0.28 -24.52
N GLN A 153 -6.82 -1.47 -23.91
CA GLN A 153 -6.00 -2.66 -24.18
C GLN A 153 -4.49 -2.44 -24.03
N LYS A 154 -4.11 -1.58 -23.08
CA LYS A 154 -2.71 -1.26 -22.74
C LYS A 154 -2.30 -1.78 -21.37
N SER A 155 -3.16 -2.56 -20.72
CA SER A 155 -3.01 -3.14 -19.38
C SER A 155 -3.57 -4.57 -19.41
N ASP A 156 -3.25 -5.36 -18.39
CA ASP A 156 -3.72 -6.73 -18.23
C ASP A 156 -4.50 -6.94 -16.92
N ARG A 157 -5.07 -8.15 -16.77
CA ARG A 157 -5.89 -8.50 -15.61
C ARG A 157 -5.09 -8.49 -14.31
N VAL A 158 -3.80 -8.82 -14.36
CA VAL A 158 -2.96 -8.93 -13.17
C VAL A 158 -2.69 -7.55 -12.58
N GLU A 159 -2.45 -6.55 -13.44
CA GLU A 159 -2.36 -5.15 -13.01
C GLU A 159 -3.67 -4.69 -12.34
N MET A 160 -4.83 -4.94 -12.95
CA MET A 160 -6.11 -4.51 -12.38
C MET A 160 -6.42 -5.16 -11.03
N TRP A 161 -6.10 -6.43 -10.86
CA TRP A 161 -6.24 -7.10 -9.56
C TRP A 161 -5.24 -6.55 -8.53
N SER A 162 -4.02 -6.22 -8.94
CA SER A 162 -3.04 -5.59 -8.06
C SER A 162 -3.57 -4.24 -7.56
N HIS A 163 -4.08 -3.40 -8.45
CA HIS A 163 -4.69 -2.11 -8.11
C HIS A 163 -5.90 -2.22 -7.19
N PHE A 164 -6.80 -3.17 -7.47
CA PHE A 164 -7.90 -3.49 -6.57
C PHE A 164 -7.42 -3.79 -5.15
N PHE A 165 -6.40 -4.66 -4.99
CA PHE A 165 -5.86 -4.99 -3.67
C PHE A 165 -5.05 -3.85 -3.05
N ILE A 166 -4.40 -3.00 -3.83
CA ILE A 166 -3.77 -1.75 -3.35
C ILE A 166 -4.85 -0.87 -2.71
N LEU A 167 -5.95 -0.61 -3.41
CA LEU A 167 -7.03 0.24 -2.90
C LEU A 167 -7.69 -0.38 -1.65
N VAL A 168 -8.01 -1.68 -1.69
CA VAL A 168 -8.60 -2.39 -0.54
C VAL A 168 -7.66 -2.36 0.67
N GLY A 169 -6.39 -2.71 0.49
CA GLY A 169 -5.40 -2.70 1.57
C GLY A 169 -5.21 -1.30 2.16
N HIS A 170 -5.13 -0.27 1.31
CA HIS A 170 -5.03 1.12 1.73
C HIS A 170 -6.25 1.55 2.56
N LEU A 171 -7.47 1.27 2.11
CA LEU A 171 -8.70 1.64 2.81
C LEU A 171 -8.83 0.91 4.16
N ILE A 172 -8.56 -0.39 4.21
CA ILE A 172 -8.57 -1.17 5.46
C ILE A 172 -7.55 -0.58 6.44
N MET A 173 -6.32 -0.35 5.98
CA MET A 173 -5.23 0.19 6.80
C MET A 173 -5.58 1.58 7.34
N ILE A 174 -5.99 2.52 6.49
CA ILE A 174 -6.17 3.92 6.89
C ILE A 174 -7.41 4.14 7.75
N THR A 175 -8.48 3.37 7.50
CA THR A 175 -9.67 3.40 8.35
C THR A 175 -9.38 2.85 9.74
N ALA A 176 -8.64 1.74 9.84
CA ALA A 176 -8.23 1.19 11.12
C ALA A 176 -7.30 2.15 11.90
N TRP A 177 -6.34 2.76 11.23
CA TRP A 177 -5.47 3.81 11.80
C TRP A 177 -6.28 5.00 12.34
N TRP A 178 -7.23 5.49 11.56
CA TRP A 178 -8.10 6.60 11.97
C TRP A 178 -8.98 6.23 13.17
N THR A 179 -9.58 5.04 13.16
CA THR A 179 -10.39 4.56 14.29
C THR A 179 -9.55 4.40 15.55
N TRP A 180 -8.34 3.84 15.44
CA TRP A 180 -7.43 3.69 16.57
C TRP A 180 -7.02 5.03 17.17
N PHE A 181 -6.81 6.05 16.33
CA PHE A 181 -6.60 7.44 16.78
C PHE A 181 -7.80 8.01 17.54
N VAL A 182 -9.00 7.88 16.98
CA VAL A 182 -10.23 8.42 17.57
C VAL A 182 -10.50 7.80 18.95
N ASP A 183 -10.19 6.52 19.10
CA ASP A 183 -10.34 5.79 20.36
C ASP A 183 -9.22 6.08 21.38
N GLY A 184 -8.27 6.95 21.03
CA GLY A 184 -7.18 7.36 21.93
C GLY A 184 -5.99 6.40 21.97
N TYR A 185 -5.78 5.63 20.89
CA TYR A 185 -4.66 4.70 20.73
C TYR A 185 -4.52 3.67 21.87
N PRO A 186 -5.59 2.92 22.23
CA PRO A 186 -5.50 1.88 23.25
C PRO A 186 -4.38 0.88 22.94
N GLY A 187 -3.55 0.60 23.95
CA GLY A 187 -2.42 -0.31 23.86
C GLY A 187 -1.10 0.35 23.44
N VAL A 188 -1.08 1.57 22.88
CA VAL A 188 0.18 2.20 22.44
C VAL A 188 1.10 2.48 23.61
N LYS A 189 0.59 3.11 24.68
CA LYS A 189 1.40 3.45 25.86
C LYS A 189 2.01 2.22 26.51
N GLU A 190 1.22 1.16 26.64
CA GLU A 190 1.61 -0.11 27.23
C GLU A 190 2.67 -0.81 26.36
N THR A 191 2.52 -0.75 25.04
CA THR A 191 3.50 -1.29 24.09
C THR A 191 4.83 -0.55 24.18
N LEU A 192 4.79 0.80 24.21
CA LEU A 192 5.99 1.61 24.33
C LEU A 192 6.77 1.33 25.62
N ALA A 193 6.08 0.94 26.70
CA ALA A 193 6.72 0.60 27.97
C ALA A 193 7.48 -0.74 27.97
N VAL A 194 7.23 -1.61 26.98
CA VAL A 194 7.86 -2.94 26.85
C VAL A 194 8.77 -3.06 25.63
N LEU A 195 8.88 -2.01 24.81
CA LEU A 195 9.86 -1.97 23.73
C LEU A 195 11.29 -1.86 24.32
N PRO A 196 12.26 -2.62 23.77
CA PRO A 196 13.64 -2.66 24.27
C PRO A 196 14.44 -1.38 24.00
#